data_AF-A0A7I8E014-F1
#
_entry.id   AF-A0A7I8E014-F1
#
_cell.length_a   1.000
_cell.length_b   1.000
_cell.length_c   1.000
_cell.angle_alpha   90.00
_cell.angle_beta   90.00
_cell.angle_gamma   90.00
#
_symmetry.space_group_name_H-M   'P 1'
#
loop_
_entity.id
_entity.type
_entity.pdbx_description
1 polymer ?
#
loop_
_entity_poly.entity_id
_entity_poly.type
_entity_poly.pdbx_seq_one_letter_code
_entity_poly.pdbx_strand_id
1 'polypeptide(L)'
;MNENRVQKYKLAKKISNQIEYLENKKHVQFNIMSKKIAGEKLLEYNYINLITPYKHNFAKTNEKKEVIKVNGEHIYERNVEFSEYYDLFMNERKLYPMIIENILDFEIHFKSITAYHILTLNQLTDSNQLRMFFDGLKIRAAILENRYNEQRIKHMNAHLEKLKEQIFNYADIYCFFDRMSLGNMLTVFTCLDKKQQDVIFEDLKRFNMNFNVQKIPDFINKIFCLVSIRNCVMHSNSLEILIRFYNPKTHELRKVSDRKKYLNMIKELCKEKTHDYS
;
A
#
# COMPACT_ATOMS: atom_id res chain seq x y z
N MET A 1 18.13 35.70 -5.46
CA MET A 1 16.75 35.58 -4.97
C MET A 1 16.01 34.58 -5.84
N ASN A 2 15.84 33.34 -5.38
CA ASN A 2 14.94 32.39 -6.04
C ASN A 2 13.58 32.53 -5.36
N GLU A 3 12.66 33.24 -6.00
CA GLU A 3 11.27 33.28 -5.58
C GLU A 3 10.69 31.86 -5.66
N ASN A 4 10.60 31.23 -4.50
CA ASN A 4 9.48 30.40 -4.06
C ASN A 4 8.47 30.03 -5.16
N ARG A 5 8.78 28.98 -5.95
CA ARG A 5 7.74 28.15 -6.57
C ARG A 5 7.10 27.30 -5.48
N VAL A 6 6.42 27.95 -4.54
CA VAL A 6 5.40 27.29 -3.74
C VAL A 6 4.33 26.88 -4.74
N GLN A 7 4.30 25.59 -5.07
CA GLN A 7 3.26 25.00 -5.87
C GLN A 7 1.95 25.27 -5.13
N LYS A 8 1.23 26.35 -5.49
CA LYS A 8 -0.07 26.70 -4.90
C LYS A 8 -0.96 25.49 -5.12
N TYR A 9 -1.25 24.75 -4.04
CA TYR A 9 -2.21 23.66 -4.09
C TYR A 9 -3.49 24.18 -4.73
N LYS A 10 -4.01 23.45 -5.73
CA LYS A 10 -5.23 23.85 -6.42
C LYS A 10 -6.34 23.93 -5.39
N LEU A 11 -6.95 25.10 -5.23
CA LEU A 11 -8.02 25.32 -4.25
C LEU A 11 -9.14 24.30 -4.46
N ALA A 12 -9.63 23.73 -3.37
CA ALA A 12 -10.73 22.79 -3.42
C ALA A 12 -11.96 23.50 -4.01
N LYS A 13 -12.59 22.88 -5.02
CA LYS A 13 -13.84 23.40 -5.58
C LYS A 13 -14.94 23.33 -4.52
N LYS A 14 -15.78 24.36 -4.42
CA LYS A 14 -17.03 24.31 -3.65
C LYS A 14 -17.88 23.13 -4.12
N ILE A 15 -18.70 22.54 -3.22
CA ILE A 15 -19.56 21.39 -3.55
C ILE A 15 -20.48 21.67 -4.74
N SER A 16 -21.07 22.86 -4.81
CA SER A 16 -21.87 23.32 -5.96
C SER A 16 -21.10 23.19 -7.29
N ASN A 17 -19.85 23.66 -7.31
CA ASN A 17 -18.99 23.64 -8.49
C ASN A 17 -18.51 22.21 -8.82
N GLN A 18 -18.48 21.30 -7.84
CA GLN A 18 -18.21 19.89 -8.09
C GLN A 18 -19.42 19.22 -8.76
N ILE A 19 -20.62 19.44 -8.24
CA ILE A 19 -21.87 18.90 -8.81
C ILE A 19 -22.06 19.40 -10.25
N GLU A 20 -21.92 20.71 -10.49
CA GLU A 20 -22.01 21.29 -11.83
C GLU A 20 -20.95 20.72 -12.79
N TYR A 21 -19.72 20.51 -12.30
CA TYR A 21 -18.67 19.88 -13.10
C TYR A 21 -18.99 18.41 -13.44
N LEU A 22 -19.57 17.65 -12.50
CA LEU A 22 -19.99 16.28 -12.75
C LEU A 22 -21.09 16.22 -13.81
N GLU A 23 -22.09 17.09 -13.72
CA GLU A 23 -23.20 17.17 -14.68
C GLU A 23 -22.69 17.57 -16.08
N ASN A 24 -21.96 18.69 -16.18
CA ASN A 24 -21.62 19.28 -17.46
C ASN A 24 -20.41 18.64 -18.16
N LYS A 25 -19.46 18.05 -17.41
CA LYS A 25 -18.22 17.50 -17.98
C LYS A 25 -18.10 15.98 -17.87
N LYS A 26 -18.89 15.34 -17.02
CA LYS A 26 -18.88 13.88 -16.86
C LYS A 26 -20.21 13.22 -17.19
N HIS A 27 -21.21 13.98 -17.64
CA HIS A 27 -22.55 13.48 -17.94
C HIS A 27 -23.17 12.76 -16.74
N VAL A 28 -22.91 13.24 -15.52
CA VAL A 28 -23.44 12.63 -14.30
C VAL A 28 -24.84 13.17 -14.00
N GLN A 29 -25.78 12.26 -13.80
CA GLN A 29 -27.16 12.54 -13.42
C GLN A 29 -27.41 12.25 -11.93
N PHE A 30 -28.48 12.85 -11.41
CA PHE A 30 -28.82 12.87 -9.99
C PHE A 30 -30.29 12.46 -9.79
N ASN A 31 -30.77 11.50 -10.59
CA ASN A 31 -32.16 11.05 -10.56
C ASN A 31 -32.41 10.11 -9.39
N ILE A 32 -31.46 9.20 -9.11
CA ILE A 32 -31.54 8.25 -7.99
C ILE A 32 -31.09 8.91 -6.68
N MET A 33 -29.93 9.57 -6.70
CA MET A 33 -29.44 10.37 -5.57
C MET A 33 -29.54 11.84 -5.93
N SER A 34 -30.38 12.57 -5.19
CA SER A 34 -30.56 14.00 -5.39
C SER A 34 -29.23 14.77 -5.28
N LYS A 35 -29.13 15.94 -5.92
CA LYS A 35 -27.95 16.82 -5.85
C LYS A 35 -27.54 17.15 -4.40
N LYS A 36 -28.53 17.26 -3.50
CA LYS A 36 -28.28 17.48 -2.06
C LYS A 36 -27.56 16.29 -1.43
N ILE A 37 -28.10 15.08 -1.59
CA ILE A 37 -27.49 13.84 -1.06
C ILE A 37 -26.11 13.61 -1.67
N ALA A 38 -25.97 13.79 -2.99
CA ALA A 38 -24.68 13.68 -3.66
C ALA A 38 -23.66 14.70 -3.12
N GLY A 39 -24.10 15.93 -2.85
CA GLY A 39 -23.28 16.97 -2.22
C GLY A 39 -22.81 16.59 -0.82
N GLU A 40 -23.69 16.01 0.01
CA GLU A 40 -23.34 15.48 1.34
C GLU A 40 -22.31 14.36 1.22
N LYS A 41 -22.46 13.43 0.27
CA LYS A 41 -21.50 12.33 0.05
C LYS A 41 -20.15 12.79 -0.48
N LEU A 42 -20.13 13.81 -1.35
CA LEU A 42 -18.89 14.43 -1.81
C LEU A 42 -18.16 15.18 -0.67
N LEU A 43 -18.91 15.76 0.27
CA LEU A 43 -18.35 16.37 1.46
C LEU A 43 -17.78 15.31 2.41
N GLU A 44 -18.54 14.24 2.66
CA GLU A 44 -18.18 13.14 3.57
C GLU A 44 -16.94 12.37 3.09
N TYR A 45 -16.89 11.98 1.81
CA TYR A 45 -15.86 11.08 1.30
C TYR A 45 -14.80 11.73 0.43
N ASN A 46 -14.98 13.01 0.06
CA ASN A 46 -14.15 13.77 -0.86
C ASN A 46 -14.22 13.26 -2.32
N TYR A 47 -14.37 14.20 -3.26
CA TYR A 47 -14.35 13.97 -4.70
C TYR A 47 -13.15 13.12 -5.18
N ILE A 48 -11.98 13.31 -4.56
CA ILE A 48 -10.75 12.56 -4.90
C ILE A 48 -10.89 11.06 -4.63
N ASN A 49 -11.68 10.65 -3.64
CA ASN A 49 -11.88 9.24 -3.34
C ASN A 49 -13.13 8.68 -4.03
N LEU A 50 -14.20 9.48 -4.13
CA LEU A 50 -15.49 9.02 -4.65
C LEU A 50 -15.55 9.00 -6.18
N ILE A 51 -14.96 9.98 -6.86
CA ILE A 51 -15.10 10.13 -8.32
C ILE A 51 -13.82 9.74 -9.06
N THR A 52 -12.68 10.26 -8.60
CA THR A 52 -11.42 10.19 -9.36
C THR A 52 -10.93 8.77 -9.64
N PRO A 53 -11.06 7.78 -8.73
CA PRO A 53 -10.63 6.41 -8.99
C PRO A 53 -11.46 5.75 -10.09
N TYR A 54 -12.78 5.95 -10.05
CA TYR A 54 -13.74 5.18 -10.83
C TYR A 54 -14.15 5.83 -12.16
N LYS A 55 -13.77 7.09 -12.41
CA LYS A 55 -14.11 7.84 -13.64
C LYS A 55 -13.76 7.16 -14.96
N HIS A 56 -12.91 6.14 -14.93
CA HIS A 56 -12.49 5.40 -16.10
C HIS A 56 -13.45 4.26 -16.46
N ASN A 57 -14.27 3.80 -15.51
CA ASN A 57 -15.29 2.75 -15.74
C ASN A 57 -16.41 3.22 -16.68
N PHE A 58 -16.59 4.53 -16.78
CA PHE A 58 -17.63 5.15 -17.59
C PHE A 58 -17.09 5.90 -18.80
N ALA A 59 -15.77 5.92 -18.96
CA ALA A 59 -15.13 6.60 -20.06
C ALA A 59 -15.20 5.73 -21.33
N LYS A 60 -15.32 6.37 -22.49
CA LYS A 60 -15.28 5.72 -23.80
C LYS A 60 -13.99 4.91 -23.94
N THR A 61 -14.10 3.68 -24.44
CA THR A 61 -12.96 2.82 -24.74
C THR A 61 -12.82 2.54 -26.22
N ASN A 62 -11.59 2.26 -26.68
CA ASN A 62 -11.34 1.73 -28.01
C ASN A 62 -11.65 0.22 -28.09
N GLU A 63 -11.47 -0.39 -29.26
CA GLU A 63 -11.67 -1.83 -29.49
C GLU A 63 -10.81 -2.72 -28.58
N LYS A 64 -9.65 -2.21 -28.12
CA LYS A 64 -8.75 -2.88 -27.18
C LYS A 64 -9.12 -2.66 -25.71
N LYS A 65 -10.28 -2.04 -25.43
CA LYS A 65 -10.77 -1.66 -24.09
C LYS A 65 -9.87 -0.66 -23.36
N GLU A 66 -9.13 0.16 -24.10
CA GLU A 66 -8.31 1.24 -23.55
C GLU A 66 -9.09 2.55 -23.55
N VAL A 67 -8.96 3.33 -22.49
CA VAL A 67 -9.71 4.60 -22.34
C VAL A 67 -9.24 5.63 -23.35
N ILE A 68 -10.17 6.17 -24.13
CA ILE A 68 -9.93 7.24 -25.10
C ILE A 68 -9.95 8.59 -24.37
N LYS A 69 -8.97 9.43 -24.68
CA LYS A 69 -8.89 10.81 -24.20
C LYS A 69 -8.76 11.78 -25.35
N VAL A 70 -9.48 12.91 -25.27
CA VAL A 70 -9.32 14.05 -26.18
C VAL A 70 -8.88 15.25 -25.34
N ASN A 71 -7.80 15.91 -25.73
CA ASN A 71 -7.17 17.00 -24.98
C ASN A 71 -6.87 16.66 -23.51
N GLY A 72 -6.54 15.38 -23.23
CA GLY A 72 -6.27 14.89 -21.88
C GLY A 72 -7.50 14.58 -21.02
N GLU A 73 -8.71 14.85 -21.51
CA GLU A 73 -9.98 14.61 -20.81
C GLU A 73 -10.64 13.29 -21.26
N HIS A 74 -11.35 12.61 -20.35
CA HIS A 74 -12.15 11.44 -20.70
C HIS A 74 -13.42 11.88 -21.45
N ILE A 75 -13.81 11.08 -22.43
CA ILE A 75 -15.10 11.21 -23.12
C ILE A 75 -16.09 10.25 -22.46
N TYR A 76 -17.34 10.66 -22.30
CA TYR A 76 -18.43 9.84 -21.77
C TYR A 76 -19.54 9.78 -22.82
N GLU A 77 -19.94 8.56 -23.22
CA GLU A 77 -20.93 8.35 -24.30
C GLU A 77 -22.36 8.27 -23.78
N ARG A 78 -22.53 8.03 -22.48
CA ARG A 78 -23.83 7.95 -21.83
C ARG A 78 -23.85 8.80 -20.58
N ASN A 79 -25.07 9.13 -20.16
CA ASN A 79 -25.29 9.64 -18.83
C ASN A 79 -25.04 8.53 -17.79
N VAL A 80 -24.47 8.92 -16.65
CA VAL A 80 -24.10 8.02 -15.54
C VAL A 80 -24.77 8.52 -14.28
N GLU A 81 -25.45 7.65 -13.53
CA GLU A 81 -26.03 8.08 -12.27
C GLU A 81 -24.93 8.26 -11.21
N PHE A 82 -25.04 9.30 -10.38
CA PHE A 82 -24.10 9.51 -9.27
C PHE A 82 -24.03 8.28 -8.34
N SER A 83 -25.14 7.54 -8.19
CA SER A 83 -25.18 6.30 -7.43
C SER A 83 -24.23 5.24 -7.98
N GLU A 84 -23.99 5.17 -9.29
CA GLU A 84 -23.04 4.20 -9.86
C GLU A 84 -21.61 4.44 -9.38
N TYR A 85 -21.19 5.71 -9.25
CA TYR A 85 -19.91 6.06 -8.63
C TYR A 85 -19.87 5.73 -7.14
N TYR A 86 -20.96 6.05 -6.44
CA TYR A 86 -21.07 5.79 -5.01
C TYR A 86 -21.03 4.29 -4.69
N ASP A 87 -21.70 3.47 -5.49
CA ASP A 87 -21.73 2.01 -5.31
C ASP A 87 -20.34 1.40 -5.53
N LEU A 88 -19.61 1.83 -6.56
CA LEU A 88 -18.22 1.42 -6.77
C LEU A 88 -17.33 1.78 -5.58
N PHE A 89 -17.47 3.02 -5.07
CA PHE A 89 -16.76 3.47 -3.88
C PHE A 89 -17.10 2.59 -2.66
N MET A 90 -18.38 2.42 -2.35
CA MET A 90 -18.83 1.68 -1.17
C MET A 90 -18.47 0.20 -1.26
N ASN A 91 -18.56 -0.41 -2.44
CA ASN A 91 -18.16 -1.80 -2.64
C ASN A 91 -16.66 -2.00 -2.43
N GLU A 92 -15.82 -1.04 -2.82
CA GLU A 92 -14.39 -1.07 -2.47
C GLU A 92 -14.21 -0.93 -0.95
N ARG A 93 -14.88 0.04 -0.30
CA ARG A 93 -14.73 0.29 1.15
C ARG A 93 -15.19 -0.85 2.03
N LYS A 94 -16.21 -1.62 1.62
CA LYS A 94 -16.66 -2.82 2.35
C LYS A 94 -15.57 -3.88 2.51
N LEU A 95 -14.57 -3.89 1.62
CA LEU A 95 -13.45 -4.84 1.70
C LEU A 95 -12.40 -4.45 2.77
N TYR A 96 -12.37 -3.19 3.19
CA TYR A 96 -11.24 -2.64 3.93
C TYR A 96 -11.10 -3.23 5.32
N PRO A 97 -12.18 -3.42 6.11
CA PRO A 97 -12.08 -4.04 7.43
C PRO A 97 -11.40 -5.41 7.38
N MET A 98 -11.86 -6.30 6.50
CA MET A 98 -11.30 -7.65 6.31
C MET A 98 -9.84 -7.61 5.87
N ILE A 99 -9.50 -6.74 4.90
CA ILE A 99 -8.11 -6.59 4.44
C ILE A 99 -7.23 -6.09 5.59
N ILE A 100 -7.70 -5.10 6.36
CA ILE A 100 -6.95 -4.51 7.48
C ILE A 100 -6.69 -5.56 8.55
N GLU A 101 -7.72 -6.31 8.95
CA GLU A 101 -7.62 -7.38 9.95
C GLU A 101 -6.58 -8.43 9.53
N ASN A 102 -6.69 -8.96 8.31
CA ASN A 102 -5.75 -9.95 7.79
C ASN A 102 -4.31 -9.43 7.66
N ILE A 103 -4.14 -8.13 7.34
CA ILE A 103 -2.83 -7.48 7.31
C ILE A 103 -2.26 -7.36 8.72
N LEU A 104 -3.06 -6.93 9.70
CA LEU A 104 -2.62 -6.74 11.07
C LEU A 104 -2.22 -8.08 11.72
N ASP A 105 -3.04 -9.12 11.50
CA ASP A 105 -2.73 -10.49 11.93
C ASP A 105 -1.37 -10.96 11.39
N PHE A 106 -1.15 -10.83 10.07
CA PHE A 106 0.14 -11.15 9.47
C PHE A 106 1.27 -10.27 10.03
N GLU A 107 1.04 -8.95 10.15
CA GLU A 107 2.05 -7.98 10.58
C GLU A 107 2.54 -8.28 12.00
N ILE A 108 1.64 -8.65 12.92
CA ILE A 108 1.99 -9.03 14.30
C ILE A 108 2.90 -10.26 14.30
N HIS A 109 2.48 -11.34 13.66
CA HIS A 109 3.25 -12.59 13.67
C HIS A 109 4.58 -12.47 12.94
N PHE A 110 4.60 -11.81 11.78
CA PHE A 110 5.82 -11.59 11.02
C PHE A 110 6.85 -10.82 11.85
N LYS A 111 6.43 -9.77 12.56
CA LYS A 111 7.30 -9.00 13.44
C LYS A 111 7.79 -9.83 14.63
N SER A 112 6.88 -10.51 15.33
CA SER A 112 7.23 -11.27 16.54
C SER A 112 8.19 -12.41 16.24
N ILE A 113 7.93 -13.20 15.18
CA ILE A 113 8.81 -14.30 14.77
C ILE A 113 10.18 -13.76 14.34
N THR A 114 10.21 -12.70 13.51
CA THR A 114 11.46 -12.09 13.04
C THR A 114 12.27 -11.53 14.21
N ALA A 115 11.62 -10.79 15.11
CA ALA A 115 12.26 -10.21 16.28
C ALA A 115 12.82 -11.30 17.20
N TYR A 116 12.04 -12.34 17.51
CA TYR A 116 12.47 -13.46 18.33
C TYR A 116 13.76 -14.09 17.80
N HIS A 117 13.81 -14.42 16.51
CA HIS A 117 15.00 -15.03 15.91
C HIS A 117 16.19 -14.09 15.85
N ILE A 118 15.98 -12.79 15.61
CA ILE A 118 17.06 -11.80 15.68
C ILE A 118 17.63 -11.72 17.10
N LEU A 119 16.78 -11.63 18.12
CA LEU A 119 17.23 -11.50 19.50
C LEU A 119 17.94 -12.76 20.00
N THR A 120 17.36 -13.94 19.74
CA THR A 120 17.88 -15.20 20.26
C THR A 120 19.12 -15.69 19.53
N LEU A 121 19.14 -15.67 18.19
CA LEU A 121 20.29 -16.17 17.41
C LEU A 121 21.53 -15.30 17.53
N ASN A 122 21.36 -14.00 17.82
CA ASN A 122 22.45 -13.06 18.01
C ASN A 122 22.70 -12.71 19.49
N GLN A 123 21.98 -13.33 20.42
CA GLN A 123 22.09 -13.12 21.87
C GLN A 123 22.00 -11.64 22.27
N LEU A 124 21.06 -10.90 21.66
CA LEU A 124 20.90 -9.46 21.90
C LEU A 124 20.05 -9.22 23.14
N THR A 125 20.60 -8.51 24.11
CA THR A 125 19.95 -8.20 25.40
C THR A 125 19.78 -6.70 25.63
N ASP A 126 20.43 -5.84 24.85
CA ASP A 126 20.38 -4.39 25.03
C ASP A 126 20.47 -3.58 23.73
N SER A 127 20.19 -2.27 23.86
CA SER A 127 20.15 -1.30 22.76
C SER A 127 21.52 -1.10 22.06
N ASN A 128 22.64 -1.24 22.77
CA ASN A 128 23.96 -1.08 22.17
C ASN A 128 24.31 -2.28 21.28
N GLN A 129 24.04 -3.49 21.76
CA GLN A 129 24.19 -4.71 20.97
C GLN A 129 23.29 -4.67 19.73
N LEU A 130 22.04 -4.22 19.88
CA LEU A 130 21.12 -4.05 18.75
C LEU A 130 21.65 -3.03 17.73
N ARG A 131 22.22 -1.91 18.19
CA ARG A 131 22.85 -0.93 17.31
C ARG A 131 24.00 -1.55 16.50
N MET A 132 24.88 -2.32 17.13
CA MET A 132 25.97 -3.02 16.45
C MET A 132 25.45 -4.06 15.44
N PHE A 133 24.37 -4.75 15.77
CA PHE A 133 23.70 -5.66 14.85
C PHE A 133 23.21 -4.93 13.59
N PHE A 134 22.61 -3.74 13.74
CA PHE A 134 22.17 -2.89 12.61
C PHE A 134 23.34 -2.41 11.75
N ASP A 135 24.51 -2.12 12.33
CA ASP A 135 25.73 -1.83 11.57
C ASP A 135 26.13 -3.02 10.67
N GLY A 136 26.01 -4.24 11.18
CA GLY A 136 26.20 -5.47 10.38
C GLY A 136 25.18 -5.64 9.25
N LEU A 137 23.91 -5.26 9.47
CA LEU A 137 22.88 -5.30 8.42
C LEU A 137 23.19 -4.35 7.26
N LYS A 138 23.79 -3.19 7.53
CA LYS A 138 24.16 -2.22 6.50
C LYS A 138 25.22 -2.78 5.54
N ILE A 139 26.21 -3.49 6.08
CA ILE A 139 27.22 -4.18 5.27
C ILE A 139 26.55 -5.21 4.36
N ARG A 140 25.60 -5.98 4.89
CA ARG A 140 24.83 -6.97 4.11
C ARG A 140 23.94 -6.33 3.05
N ALA A 141 23.33 -5.17 3.35
CA ALA A 141 22.53 -4.43 2.40
C ALA A 141 23.33 -4.02 1.15
N ALA A 142 24.60 -3.62 1.31
CA ALA A 142 25.48 -3.30 0.18
C ALA A 142 25.73 -4.51 -0.75
N ILE A 143 25.81 -5.73 -0.19
CA ILE A 143 26.00 -6.96 -0.98
C ILE A 143 24.76 -7.28 -1.85
N LEU A 144 23.58 -6.74 -1.50
CA LEU A 144 22.34 -6.94 -2.25
C LEU A 144 22.25 -6.10 -3.53
N GLU A 145 23.22 -5.24 -3.83
CA GLU A 145 23.30 -4.48 -5.09
C GLU A 145 23.25 -5.39 -6.34
N ASN A 146 23.73 -6.63 -6.22
CA ASN A 146 23.64 -7.62 -7.31
C ASN A 146 22.22 -8.14 -7.56
N ARG A 147 21.27 -7.91 -6.64
CA ARG A 147 19.88 -8.41 -6.71
C ARG A 147 18.84 -7.30 -6.83
N TYR A 148 19.14 -6.10 -6.36
CA TYR A 148 18.20 -4.98 -6.34
C TYR A 148 18.80 -3.73 -6.96
N ASN A 149 17.95 -2.88 -7.54
CA ASN A 149 18.40 -1.62 -8.10
C ASN A 149 18.97 -0.67 -7.04
N GLU A 150 19.82 0.25 -7.49
CA GLU A 150 20.54 1.21 -6.65
C GLU A 150 19.58 2.05 -5.78
N GLN A 151 18.46 2.52 -6.34
CA GLN A 151 17.49 3.32 -5.60
C GLN A 151 16.90 2.57 -4.40
N ARG A 152 16.62 1.27 -4.58
CA ARG A 152 16.10 0.41 -3.51
C ARG A 152 17.16 0.18 -2.45
N ILE A 153 18.41 -0.08 -2.82
CA ILE A 153 19.52 -0.22 -1.86
C ILE A 153 19.71 1.06 -1.05
N LYS A 154 19.73 2.21 -1.72
CA LYS A 154 19.83 3.53 -1.07
C LYS A 154 18.70 3.75 -0.07
N HIS A 155 17.47 3.40 -0.45
CA HIS A 155 16.31 3.50 0.44
C HIS A 155 16.43 2.55 1.65
N MET A 156 16.83 1.29 1.45
CA MET A 156 17.06 0.34 2.53
C MET A 156 18.13 0.83 3.52
N ASN A 157 19.26 1.32 3.01
CA ASN A 157 20.33 1.90 3.83
C ASN A 157 19.85 3.10 4.64
N ALA A 158 19.09 4.01 4.03
CA ALA A 158 18.53 5.16 4.74
C ALA A 158 17.56 4.73 5.86
N HIS A 159 16.76 3.68 5.64
CA HIS A 159 15.89 3.13 6.70
C HIS A 159 16.68 2.49 7.83
N LEU A 160 17.74 1.73 7.53
CA LEU A 160 18.58 1.11 8.55
C LEU A 160 19.28 2.17 9.43
N GLU A 161 19.79 3.25 8.83
CA GLU A 161 20.38 4.37 9.61
C GLU A 161 19.35 5.05 10.50
N LYS A 162 18.17 5.35 9.96
CA LYS A 162 17.09 5.94 10.75
C LYS A 162 16.67 5.04 11.91
N LEU A 163 16.55 3.73 11.66
CA LEU A 163 16.19 2.76 12.69
C LEU A 163 17.25 2.71 13.80
N LYS A 164 18.53 2.71 13.42
CA LYS A 164 19.67 2.71 14.34
C LYS A 164 19.65 3.93 15.27
N GLU A 165 19.38 5.13 14.75
CA GLU A 165 19.23 6.34 15.55
C GLU A 165 18.02 6.25 16.51
N GLN A 166 16.95 5.58 16.08
CA GLN A 166 15.72 5.47 16.84
C GLN A 166 15.74 4.44 17.97
N ILE A 167 16.70 3.50 18.01
CA ILE A 167 16.76 2.43 19.02
C ILE A 167 16.66 3.01 20.44
N PHE A 168 17.42 4.06 20.74
CA PHE A 168 17.49 4.65 22.09
C PHE A 168 16.27 5.50 22.47
N ASN A 169 15.32 5.69 21.56
CA ASN A 169 14.07 6.38 21.86
C ASN A 169 13.02 5.45 22.51
N TYR A 170 13.31 4.15 22.60
CA TYR A 170 12.41 3.16 23.19
C TYR A 170 12.95 2.68 24.54
N ALA A 171 12.03 2.26 25.41
CA ALA A 171 12.36 1.78 26.75
C ALA A 171 13.28 0.54 26.73
N ASP A 172 13.03 -0.37 25.78
CA ASP A 172 13.84 -1.57 25.56
C ASP A 172 13.79 -2.03 24.09
N ILE A 173 14.58 -3.06 23.78
CA ILE A 173 14.69 -3.63 22.43
C ILE A 173 13.39 -4.31 21.97
N TYR A 174 12.56 -4.84 22.87
CA TYR A 174 11.30 -5.49 22.52
C TYR A 174 10.28 -4.46 22.06
N CYS A 175 10.16 -3.34 22.79
CA CYS A 175 9.35 -2.19 22.41
C CYS A 175 9.80 -1.61 21.06
N PHE A 176 11.10 -1.59 20.79
CA PHE A 176 11.61 -1.16 19.47
C PHE A 176 11.09 -2.06 18.34
N PHE A 177 11.15 -3.39 18.49
CA PHE A 177 10.64 -4.33 17.48
C PHE A 177 9.13 -4.24 17.29
N ASP A 178 8.36 -4.13 18.37
CA ASP A 178 6.90 -3.98 18.33
C ASP A 178 6.46 -2.74 17.52
N ARG A 179 7.16 -1.62 17.73
CA ARG A 179 6.85 -0.32 17.11
C ARG A 179 7.37 -0.16 15.68
N MET A 180 8.17 -1.09 15.17
CA MET A 180 8.61 -1.04 13.78
C MET A 180 7.43 -1.18 12.82
N SER A 181 7.43 -0.44 11.72
CA SER A 181 6.44 -0.65 10.65
C SER A 181 6.72 -1.96 9.90
N LEU A 182 5.70 -2.53 9.25
CA LEU A 182 5.88 -3.68 8.36
C LEU A 182 6.99 -3.47 7.32
N GLY A 183 7.10 -2.26 6.75
CA GLY A 183 8.14 -1.93 5.77
C GLY A 183 9.56 -1.93 6.35
N ASN A 184 9.71 -1.47 7.60
CA ASN A 184 10.97 -1.52 8.33
C ASN A 184 11.35 -2.97 8.66
N MET A 185 10.39 -3.76 9.15
CA MET A 185 10.61 -5.18 9.44
C MET A 185 11.01 -5.97 8.20
N LEU A 186 10.36 -5.71 7.06
CA LEU A 186 10.73 -6.31 5.79
C LEU A 186 12.16 -5.93 5.36
N THR A 187 12.56 -4.68 5.58
CA THR A 187 13.92 -4.22 5.28
C THR A 187 14.95 -4.95 6.13
N VAL A 188 14.70 -5.05 7.45
CA VAL A 188 15.54 -5.82 8.38
C VAL A 188 15.64 -7.27 7.93
N PHE A 189 14.49 -7.95 7.73
CA PHE A 189 14.43 -9.34 7.27
C PHE A 189 15.22 -9.56 5.97
N THR A 190 15.07 -8.67 4.99
CA THR A 190 15.77 -8.76 3.70
C THR A 190 17.29 -8.67 3.85
N CYS A 191 17.80 -7.97 4.87
CA CYS A 191 19.23 -7.80 5.13
C CYS A 191 19.83 -8.84 6.09
N LEU A 192 19.02 -9.74 6.64
CA LEU A 192 19.51 -10.87 7.42
C LEU A 192 20.36 -11.81 6.56
N ASP A 193 21.24 -12.58 7.20
CA ASP A 193 21.93 -13.64 6.48
C ASP A 193 20.97 -14.78 6.10
N LYS A 194 21.41 -15.64 5.18
CA LYS A 194 20.56 -16.71 4.65
C LYS A 194 20.07 -17.67 5.75
N LYS A 195 20.93 -18.01 6.72
CA LYS A 195 20.58 -18.94 7.80
C LYS A 195 19.46 -18.37 8.66
N GLN A 196 19.54 -17.09 9.01
CA GLN A 196 18.50 -16.39 9.76
C GLN A 196 17.18 -16.28 8.96
N GLN A 197 17.26 -15.92 7.67
CA GLN A 197 16.07 -15.86 6.82
C GLN A 197 15.39 -17.22 6.68
N ASP A 198 16.18 -18.29 6.50
CA ASP A 198 15.67 -19.66 6.35
C ASP A 198 14.90 -20.09 7.61
N VAL A 199 15.45 -19.89 8.81
CA VAL A 199 14.78 -20.27 10.07
C VAL A 199 13.47 -19.50 10.27
N ILE A 200 13.49 -18.18 10.07
CA ILE A 200 12.28 -17.35 10.19
C ILE A 200 11.22 -17.77 9.17
N PHE A 201 11.64 -18.04 7.93
CA PHE A 201 10.71 -18.43 6.87
C PHE A 201 10.09 -19.80 7.10
N GLU A 202 10.83 -20.77 7.65
CA GLU A 202 10.27 -22.06 8.04
C GLU A 202 9.23 -21.95 9.16
N ASP A 203 9.46 -21.09 10.16
CA ASP A 203 8.42 -20.83 11.18
C ASP A 203 7.18 -20.16 10.58
N LEU A 204 7.36 -19.18 9.68
CA LEU A 204 6.22 -18.57 8.98
C LEU A 204 5.45 -19.59 8.14
N LYS A 205 6.10 -20.61 7.56
CA LYS A 205 5.40 -21.71 6.87
C LYS A 205 4.58 -22.55 7.85
N ARG A 206 5.12 -22.87 9.03
CA ARG A 206 4.41 -23.64 10.07
C ARG A 206 3.12 -22.96 10.50
N PHE A 207 3.12 -21.63 10.55
CA PHE A 207 1.93 -20.82 10.86
C PHE A 207 1.07 -20.46 9.63
N ASN A 208 1.33 -21.04 8.46
CA ASN A 208 0.62 -20.73 7.20
C ASN A 208 0.67 -19.23 6.81
N MET A 209 1.74 -18.53 7.18
CA MET A 209 1.97 -17.10 6.94
C MET A 209 2.97 -16.84 5.81
N ASN A 210 3.27 -17.83 4.99
CA ASN A 210 4.19 -17.73 3.86
C ASN A 210 3.50 -17.33 2.53
N PHE A 211 2.22 -16.98 2.52
CA PHE A 211 1.43 -16.72 1.30
C PHE A 211 1.53 -17.85 0.25
N ASN A 212 1.64 -19.10 0.72
CA ASN A 212 1.80 -20.29 -0.12
C ASN A 212 3.01 -20.27 -1.07
N VAL A 213 4.03 -19.45 -0.79
CA VAL A 213 5.28 -19.45 -1.57
C VAL A 213 6.33 -20.34 -0.92
N GLN A 214 7.21 -20.93 -1.74
CA GLN A 214 8.24 -21.85 -1.28
C GLN A 214 9.63 -21.22 -1.19
N LYS A 215 9.83 -20.05 -1.80
CA LYS A 215 11.14 -19.38 -1.90
C LYS A 215 11.09 -18.02 -1.22
N ILE A 216 12.11 -17.70 -0.44
CA ILE A 216 12.27 -16.43 0.27
C ILE A 216 12.19 -15.20 -0.66
N PRO A 217 12.81 -15.19 -1.86
CA PRO A 217 12.65 -14.05 -2.78
C PRO A 217 11.19 -13.78 -3.18
N ASP A 218 10.39 -14.83 -3.37
CA ASP A 218 8.97 -14.72 -3.70
C ASP A 218 8.16 -14.21 -2.50
N PHE A 219 8.53 -14.67 -1.31
CA PHE A 219 7.94 -14.22 -0.04
C PHE A 219 8.19 -12.73 0.20
N ILE A 220 9.45 -12.29 0.04
CA ILE A 220 9.84 -10.89 0.11
C ILE A 220 9.01 -10.06 -0.90
N ASN A 221 8.90 -10.53 -2.14
CA ASN A 221 8.12 -9.86 -3.19
C ASN A 221 6.62 -9.76 -2.87
N LYS A 222 6.05 -10.75 -2.16
CA LYS A 222 4.68 -10.73 -1.64
C LYS A 222 4.55 -9.67 -0.54
N ILE A 223 5.45 -9.62 0.45
CA ILE A 223 5.38 -8.59 1.51
C ILE A 223 5.59 -7.18 0.94
N PHE A 224 6.46 -6.98 -0.06
CA PHE A 224 6.55 -5.68 -0.74
C PHE A 224 5.21 -5.22 -1.33
N CYS A 225 4.43 -6.16 -1.88
CA CYS A 225 3.07 -5.87 -2.34
C CYS A 225 2.15 -5.50 -1.18
N LEU A 226 2.25 -6.28 -0.10
CA LEU A 226 1.46 -6.13 1.12
C LEU A 226 1.66 -4.76 1.76
N VAL A 227 2.91 -4.29 1.87
CA VAL A 227 3.23 -2.96 2.43
C VAL A 227 2.51 -1.84 1.67
N SER A 228 2.47 -1.92 0.33
CA SER A 228 1.77 -0.94 -0.50
C SER A 228 0.26 -0.99 -0.30
N ILE A 229 -0.34 -2.19 -0.19
CA ILE A 229 -1.77 -2.36 0.08
C ILE A 229 -2.10 -1.86 1.49
N ARG A 230 -1.32 -2.27 2.49
CA ARG A 230 -1.43 -1.83 3.89
C ARG A 230 -1.47 -0.31 3.98
N ASN A 231 -0.50 0.38 3.39
CA ASN A 231 -0.46 1.83 3.42
C ASN A 231 -1.64 2.46 2.67
N CYS A 232 -2.10 1.85 1.58
CA CYS A 232 -3.29 2.32 0.86
C CYS A 232 -4.55 2.24 1.73
N VAL A 233 -4.86 1.07 2.30
CA VAL A 233 -6.10 0.85 3.06
C VAL A 233 -6.09 1.58 4.41
N MET A 234 -4.96 1.59 5.13
CA MET A 234 -4.83 2.27 6.43
C MET A 234 -4.97 3.79 6.32
N HIS A 235 -4.64 4.36 5.16
CA HIS A 235 -4.86 5.79 4.87
C HIS A 235 -6.18 6.05 4.14
N SER A 236 -7.06 5.05 4.01
CA SER A 236 -8.33 5.15 3.29
C SER A 236 -8.18 5.66 1.85
N ASN A 237 -7.02 5.45 1.23
CA ASN A 237 -6.81 5.71 -0.20
C ASN A 237 -7.53 4.65 -1.03
N SER A 238 -7.68 4.83 -2.34
CA SER A 238 -8.39 3.86 -3.20
C SER A 238 -7.47 2.74 -3.71
N LEU A 239 -7.94 1.49 -3.57
CA LEU A 239 -7.29 0.31 -4.14
C LEU A 239 -7.30 0.36 -5.67
N GLU A 240 -8.36 0.89 -6.28
CA GLU A 240 -8.45 1.11 -7.72
C GLU A 240 -7.30 1.97 -8.24
N ILE A 241 -6.95 3.06 -7.52
CA ILE A 241 -5.79 3.88 -7.86
C ILE A 241 -4.48 3.10 -7.70
N LEU A 242 -4.32 2.38 -6.58
CA LEU A 242 -3.11 1.59 -6.31
C LEU A 242 -2.86 0.53 -7.39
N ILE A 243 -3.91 -0.19 -7.79
CA ILE A 243 -3.87 -1.22 -8.82
C ILE A 243 -3.52 -0.59 -10.15
N ARG A 244 -4.21 0.49 -10.56
CA ARG A 244 -4.07 1.03 -11.92
C ARG A 244 -2.80 1.83 -12.16
N PHE A 245 -2.33 2.60 -11.19
CA PHE A 245 -1.24 3.56 -11.41
C PHE A 245 0.06 3.07 -10.80
N TYR A 246 1.14 3.13 -11.60
CA TYR A 246 2.50 3.03 -11.08
C TYR A 246 2.87 4.32 -10.35
N ASN A 247 2.59 5.47 -10.97
CA ASN A 247 2.77 6.79 -10.38
C ASN A 247 1.51 7.65 -10.64
N PRO A 248 0.67 7.89 -9.62
CA PRO A 248 -0.54 8.69 -9.75
C PRO A 248 -0.28 10.15 -10.18
N LYS A 249 0.88 10.72 -9.82
CA LYS A 249 1.22 12.13 -10.13
C LYS A 249 1.54 12.34 -11.61
N THR A 250 2.19 11.37 -12.24
CA THR A 250 2.53 11.40 -13.68
C THR A 250 1.48 10.71 -14.54
N HIS A 251 0.43 10.17 -13.93
CA HIS A 251 -0.60 9.34 -14.58
C HIS A 251 -0.05 8.10 -15.30
N GLU A 252 1.13 7.63 -14.88
CA GLU A 252 1.75 6.44 -15.45
C GLU A 252 1.00 5.18 -15.00
N LEU A 253 0.51 4.40 -15.97
CA LEU A 253 -0.24 3.18 -15.72
C LEU A 253 0.69 2.01 -15.40
N ARG A 254 0.21 1.15 -14.51
CA ARG A 254 0.89 -0.07 -14.11
C ARG A 254 0.75 -1.14 -15.19
N LYS A 255 1.82 -1.90 -15.44
CA LYS A 255 1.83 -3.04 -16.38
C LYS A 255 0.83 -4.12 -15.96
N VAL A 256 0.36 -4.93 -16.91
CA VAL A 256 -0.63 -5.99 -16.66
C VAL A 256 -0.18 -6.99 -15.59
N SER A 257 1.08 -7.42 -15.64
CA SER A 257 1.68 -8.34 -14.66
C SER A 257 1.60 -7.78 -13.24
N ASP A 258 1.95 -6.51 -13.08
CA ASP A 258 1.96 -5.84 -11.78
C ASP A 258 0.52 -5.62 -11.28
N ARG A 259 -0.44 -5.29 -12.16
CA ARG A 259 -1.87 -5.22 -11.78
C ARG A 259 -2.36 -6.55 -11.23
N LYS A 260 -2.04 -7.66 -11.91
CA LYS A 260 -2.39 -9.02 -11.47
C LYS A 260 -1.79 -9.33 -10.09
N LYS A 261 -0.55 -8.89 -9.83
CA LYS A 261 0.10 -9.05 -8.53
C LYS A 261 -0.71 -8.43 -7.39
N TYR A 262 -1.14 -7.17 -7.54
CA TYR A 262 -1.97 -6.50 -6.53
C TYR A 262 -3.34 -7.14 -6.38
N LEU A 263 -4.01 -7.45 -7.50
CA LEU A 263 -5.32 -8.10 -7.48
C LEU A 263 -5.30 -9.45 -6.76
N ASN A 264 -4.28 -10.27 -7.01
CA ASN A 264 -4.15 -11.57 -6.36
C ASN A 264 -3.92 -11.43 -4.86
N MET A 265 -3.06 -10.50 -4.43
CA MET A 265 -2.84 -10.25 -3.00
C MET A 265 -4.11 -9.72 -2.32
N ILE A 266 -4.82 -8.78 -2.93
CA ILE A 266 -6.10 -8.28 -2.39
C ILE A 266 -7.11 -9.41 -2.25
N LYS A 267 -7.22 -10.29 -3.26
CA LYS A 267 -8.09 -11.48 -3.17
C LYS A 267 -7.69 -12.42 -2.04
N GLU A 268 -6.39 -12.61 -1.78
CA GLU A 268 -5.91 -13.39 -0.64
C GLU A 268 -6.32 -12.74 0.69
N LEU A 269 -6.21 -11.41 0.80
CA LEU A 269 -6.54 -10.64 2.00
C LEU A 269 -8.04 -10.42 2.23
N CYS A 270 -8.90 -10.63 1.23
CA CYS A 270 -10.35 -10.56 1.40
C CYS A 270 -10.97 -11.87 1.90
N LYS A 271 -10.18 -12.94 2.07
CA LYS A 271 -10.69 -14.21 2.59
C LYS A 271 -10.84 -14.11 4.10
N GLU A 272 -12.01 -14.47 4.59
CA GLU A 272 -12.21 -14.68 6.02
C GLU A 272 -11.31 -15.82 6.48
N LYS A 273 -10.44 -15.55 7.46
CA LYS A 273 -9.64 -16.59 8.09
C LYS A 273 -10.49 -17.20 9.20
N THR A 274 -10.84 -18.48 9.05
CA THR A 274 -11.23 -19.28 10.21
C THR A 274 -9.97 -19.44 11.05
N HIS A 275 -9.86 -18.66 12.12
CA HIS A 275 -8.89 -18.97 13.17
C HIS A 275 -9.37 -20.26 13.84
N ASP A 276 -9.07 -21.41 13.24
CA ASP A 276 -9.09 -22.67 13.95
C ASP A 276 -7.91 -22.59 14.92
N TYR A 277 -8.18 -22.02 16.10
CA TYR A 277 -7.32 -22.13 17.26
C TYR A 277 -7.18 -23.63 17.54
N SER A 278 -6.12 -24.23 17.00
CA SER A 278 -5.70 -25.61 17.24
C SER A 278 -4.51 -25.61 18.19
#